data_AF-A0A0D6LRX0-F1
#
_entry.id   AF-A0A0D6LRX0-F1
#
_cell.length_a   1.000
_cell.length_b   1.000
_cell.length_c   1.000
_cell.angle_alpha   90.00
_cell.angle_beta   90.00
_cell.angle_gamma   90.00
#
_symmetry.space_group_name_H-M   'P 1'
#
loop_
_entity.id
_entity.type
_entity.pdbx_description
1 polymer ?
#
loop_
_entity_poly.entity_id
_entity_poly.type
_entity_poly.pdbx_seq_one_letter_code
_entity_poly.pdbx_strand_id
1 'polypeptide(L)'
;MTGVIYPEERLRQKIHIRDPTLRNALSEFIGTALLLVPSDPSLRIIQRVAGTALLMFFVCVIIDKRIAIPGWVHPFLFGFVVIMIGTSVGMNVGYPINPARDLGPRIFMLFIGYGSQAFTYHDYYFWIPIIAPLVGAVLAAWTYHLFIGCHIPDPKPVVLSMDEAKQLLR
;
A
#
# COMPACT_ATOMS: atom_id res chain seq x y z
N MET A 1 -1.51 -40.27 10.35
CA MET A 1 -2.23 -38.98 10.20
C MET A 1 -1.17 -37.90 10.06
N THR A 2 -0.80 -37.52 8.84
CA THR A 2 0.20 -36.48 8.56
C THR A 2 -0.43 -35.13 8.89
N GLY A 3 -0.13 -34.59 10.07
CA GLY A 3 -0.58 -33.26 10.47
C GLY A 3 -0.14 -32.23 9.42
N VAL A 4 -1.08 -31.40 8.99
CA VAL A 4 -0.77 -30.24 8.15
C VAL A 4 0.10 -29.32 8.99
N ILE A 5 1.42 -29.38 8.79
CA ILE A 5 2.35 -28.52 9.51
C ILE A 5 2.18 -27.12 8.95
N TYR A 6 1.52 -26.28 9.73
CA TYR A 6 1.26 -24.90 9.37
C TYR A 6 2.60 -24.14 9.24
N PRO A 7 2.69 -23.14 8.33
CA PRO A 7 3.93 -22.41 8.05
C PRO A 7 4.63 -21.84 9.30
N GLU A 8 3.85 -21.44 10.30
CA GLU A 8 4.32 -20.93 11.58
C GLU A 8 5.03 -21.98 12.44
N GLU A 9 4.66 -23.26 12.36
CA GLU A 9 5.35 -24.34 13.07
C GLU A 9 6.73 -24.60 12.46
N ARG A 10 6.85 -24.51 11.13
CA ARG A 10 8.14 -24.59 10.42
C ARG A 10 9.04 -23.39 10.70
N LEU A 11 8.47 -22.20 10.85
CA LEU A 11 9.21 -21.00 11.24
C LEU A 11 9.63 -21.05 12.72
N ARG A 12 8.77 -21.55 13.62
CA ARG A 12 9.10 -21.82 15.04
C ARG A 12 10.29 -22.77 15.18
N GLN A 13 10.39 -23.78 14.31
CA GLN A 13 11.50 -24.74 14.34
C GLN A 13 12.81 -24.17 13.77
N LYS A 14 12.75 -23.20 12.85
CA LYS A 14 13.94 -22.60 12.22
C LYS A 14 14.51 -21.40 12.96
N ILE A 15 13.71 -20.67 13.74
CA ILE A 15 14.13 -19.44 14.41
C ILE A 15 14.23 -19.70 15.92
N HIS A 16 15.41 -20.10 16.38
CA HIS A 16 15.70 -20.30 17.80
C HIS A 16 15.96 -18.95 18.49
N ILE A 17 14.89 -18.17 18.74
CA ILE A 17 14.98 -16.93 19.50
C ILE A 17 15.08 -17.28 20.99
N ARG A 18 16.23 -16.93 21.60
CA ARG A 18 16.57 -17.25 23.00
C ARG A 18 15.72 -16.49 24.02
N ASP A 19 15.19 -15.32 23.66
CA ASP A 19 14.33 -14.50 24.50
C ASP A 19 12.85 -14.90 24.35
N PRO A 20 12.20 -15.43 25.40
CA PRO A 20 10.80 -15.84 25.36
C PRO A 20 9.84 -14.65 25.17
N THR A 21 10.22 -13.44 25.60
CA THR A 21 9.40 -12.23 25.47
C THR A 21 9.38 -11.76 24.02
N LEU A 22 10.56 -11.69 23.38
CA LEU A 22 10.68 -11.35 21.96
C LEU A 22 10.04 -12.42 21.07
N ARG A 23 10.17 -13.70 21.44
CA ARG A 23 9.52 -14.82 20.75
C ARG A 23 8.00 -14.73 20.83
N ASN A 24 7.46 -14.44 22.01
CA ASN A 24 6.02 -14.32 22.21
C ASN A 24 5.48 -13.07 21.50
N ALA A 25 6.14 -11.92 21.62
CA ALA A 25 5.78 -10.69 20.91
C ALA A 25 5.82 -10.86 19.39
N LEU A 26 6.87 -11.49 18.83
CA LEU A 26 6.93 -11.81 17.40
C LEU A 26 5.83 -12.79 16.99
N SER A 27 5.56 -13.82 17.77
CA SER A 27 4.54 -14.82 17.45
C SER A 27 3.11 -14.30 17.61
N GLU A 28 2.87 -13.37 18.52
CA GLU A 28 1.60 -12.66 18.67
C GLU A 28 1.43 -11.64 17.55
N PHE A 29 2.47 -10.91 17.16
CA PHE A 29 2.40 -9.96 16.05
C PHE A 29 2.17 -10.68 14.72
N ILE A 30 2.87 -11.80 14.48
CA ILE A 30 2.70 -12.65 13.29
C ILE A 30 1.37 -13.42 13.36
N GLY A 31 1.02 -13.97 14.52
CA GLY A 31 -0.17 -14.77 14.74
C GLY A 31 -1.46 -13.95 14.68
N THR A 32 -1.49 -12.75 15.26
CA THR A 32 -2.64 -11.84 15.16
C THR A 32 -2.80 -11.30 13.74
N ALA A 33 -1.70 -11.03 13.03
CA ALA A 33 -1.72 -10.63 11.62
C ALA A 33 -2.13 -11.77 10.66
N LEU A 34 -2.03 -13.04 11.08
CA LEU A 34 -2.43 -14.21 10.31
C LEU A 34 -3.85 -14.69 10.66
N LEU A 35 -4.27 -14.55 11.92
CA LEU A 35 -5.58 -15.01 12.43
C LEU A 35 -6.71 -13.99 12.25
N LEU A 36 -6.40 -12.69 12.12
CA LEU A 36 -7.38 -11.69 11.68
C LEU A 36 -7.47 -11.57 10.15
N VAL A 37 -6.71 -12.39 9.40
CA VAL A 37 -6.97 -12.55 7.97
C VAL A 37 -8.39 -13.08 7.86
N PRO A 38 -9.34 -12.31 7.30
CA PRO A 38 -10.67 -12.82 7.12
C PRO A 38 -10.58 -14.09 6.29
N SER A 39 -11.13 -15.19 6.79
CA SER A 39 -11.23 -16.46 6.06
C SER A 39 -11.95 -16.26 4.72
N ASP A 40 -12.81 -15.23 4.65
CA ASP A 40 -13.54 -14.82 3.45
C ASP A 40 -12.64 -14.09 2.43
N PRO A 41 -12.40 -14.67 1.24
CA PRO A 41 -11.58 -14.07 0.18
C PRO A 41 -12.10 -12.69 -0.27
N SER A 42 -13.42 -12.51 -0.29
CA SER A 42 -14.09 -11.27 -0.69
C SER A 42 -13.68 -10.09 0.19
N LEU A 43 -13.60 -10.29 1.50
CA LEU A 43 -13.26 -9.22 2.45
C LEU A 43 -11.80 -8.78 2.29
N ARG A 44 -10.90 -9.71 1.97
CA ARG A 44 -9.47 -9.43 1.69
C ARG A 44 -9.29 -8.53 0.47
N ILE A 45 -10.10 -8.73 -0.56
CA ILE A 45 -10.08 -7.90 -1.78
C ILE A 45 -10.62 -6.51 -1.46
N ILE A 46 -11.79 -6.42 -0.81
CA ILE A 46 -12.44 -5.15 -0.46
C ILE A 46 -11.50 -4.27 0.38
N GLN A 47 -10.89 -4.82 1.42
CA GLN A 47 -10.00 -4.07 2.30
C GLN A 47 -8.75 -3.52 1.57
N ARG A 48 -8.25 -4.22 0.54
CA ARG A 48 -7.11 -3.76 -0.27
C ARG A 48 -7.48 -2.69 -1.28
N VAL A 49 -8.62 -2.87 -1.93
CA VAL A 49 -9.18 -1.85 -2.81
C VAL A 49 -9.43 -0.59 -2.00
N ALA A 50 -10.09 -0.69 -0.85
CA ALA A 50 -10.40 0.44 0.02
C ALA A 50 -9.15 1.11 0.59
N GLY A 51 -8.19 0.34 1.11
CA GLY A 51 -6.94 0.88 1.65
C GLY A 51 -6.10 1.61 0.60
N THR A 52 -6.01 1.05 -0.61
CA THR A 52 -5.30 1.70 -1.73
C THR A 52 -6.07 2.90 -2.25
N ALA A 53 -7.39 2.81 -2.31
CA ALA A 53 -8.22 3.93 -2.75
C ALA A 53 -8.08 5.12 -1.80
N LEU A 54 -8.06 4.87 -0.49
CA LEU A 54 -7.84 5.91 0.51
C LEU A 54 -6.45 6.54 0.37
N LEU A 55 -5.40 5.72 0.24
CA LEU A 55 -4.03 6.21 0.00
C LEU A 55 -4.00 7.10 -1.25
N MET A 56 -4.49 6.60 -2.37
CA MET A 56 -4.39 7.29 -3.65
C MET A 56 -5.24 8.55 -3.71
N PHE A 57 -6.36 8.58 -3.00
CA PHE A 57 -7.19 9.78 -2.87
C PHE A 57 -6.39 10.91 -2.20
N PHE A 58 -5.76 10.63 -1.06
CA PHE A 58 -4.90 11.61 -0.39
C PHE A 58 -3.68 11.96 -1.23
N VAL A 59 -3.11 11.01 -1.99
CA VAL A 59 -2.03 11.32 -2.93
C VAL A 59 -2.48 12.35 -3.96
N CYS A 60 -3.64 12.16 -4.61
CA CYS A 60 -4.18 13.12 -5.57
C CYS A 60 -4.39 14.51 -4.95
N VAL A 61 -4.88 14.58 -3.70
CA VAL A 61 -5.04 15.85 -2.97
C VAL A 61 -3.68 16.51 -2.70
N ILE A 62 -2.70 15.76 -2.19
CA ILE A 62 -1.39 16.31 -1.80
C ILE A 62 -0.61 16.84 -3.00
N ILE A 63 -0.66 16.13 -4.14
CA ILE A 63 0.10 16.51 -5.33
C ILE A 63 -0.59 17.57 -6.20
N ASP A 64 -1.88 17.84 -6.00
CA ASP A 64 -2.59 18.84 -6.80
C ASP A 64 -2.04 20.24 -6.50
N LYS A 65 -1.37 20.81 -7.51
CA LYS A 65 -0.78 22.15 -7.46
C LYS A 65 -1.82 23.23 -7.16
N ARG A 66 -3.09 23.00 -7.51
CA ARG A 66 -4.20 23.96 -7.28
C ARG A 66 -4.57 24.08 -5.80
N ILE A 67 -4.26 23.07 -4.99
CA ILE A 67 -4.47 23.09 -3.52
C ILE A 67 -3.32 23.84 -2.81
N ALA A 68 -2.23 24.14 -3.52
CA ALA A 68 -1.10 24.94 -3.05
C ALA A 68 -0.40 24.40 -1.78
N ILE A 69 -0.35 23.08 -1.61
CA ILE A 69 0.42 22.45 -0.52
C ILE A 69 1.92 22.58 -0.81
N PRO A 70 2.72 23.17 0.10
CA PRO A 70 4.16 23.32 -0.10
C PRO A 70 4.86 21.96 -0.27
N GLY A 71 5.67 21.84 -1.33
CA GLY A 71 6.32 20.57 -1.70
C GLY A 71 7.19 19.93 -0.61
N TRP A 72 7.79 20.75 0.26
CA TRP A 72 8.64 20.27 1.35
C TRP A 72 7.86 19.50 2.43
N VAL A 73 6.54 19.70 2.54
CA VAL A 73 5.67 19.00 3.50
C VAL A 73 5.17 17.66 2.96
N HIS A 74 5.26 17.43 1.63
CA HIS A 74 4.70 16.25 0.98
C HIS A 74 5.17 14.93 1.59
N PRO A 75 6.48 14.71 1.86
CA PRO A 75 6.95 13.44 2.44
C PRO A 75 6.34 13.18 3.83
N PHE A 76 6.15 14.22 4.64
CA PHE A 76 5.54 14.10 5.96
C PHE A 76 4.06 13.70 5.86
N LEU A 77 3.30 14.33 4.94
CA LEU A 77 1.90 14.01 4.72
C LEU A 77 1.72 12.58 4.19
N PHE A 78 2.53 12.16 3.22
CA PHE A 78 2.51 10.78 2.73
C PHE A 78 2.84 9.78 3.85
N GLY A 79 3.85 10.06 4.66
CA GLY A 79 4.18 9.24 5.83
C GLY A 79 3.03 9.13 6.82
N PHE A 80 2.37 10.26 7.12
CA PHE A 80 1.22 10.28 8.03
C PHE A 80 0.03 9.48 7.51
N VAL A 81 -0.29 9.60 6.21
CA VAL A 81 -1.35 8.81 5.55
C VAL A 81 -1.03 7.32 5.65
N VAL A 82 0.22 6.92 5.37
CA VAL A 82 0.63 5.51 5.46
C VAL A 82 0.54 5.00 6.90
N ILE A 83 0.95 5.79 7.90
CA ILE A 83 0.83 5.44 9.32
C ILE A 83 -0.63 5.27 9.70
N MET A 84 -1.49 6.22 9.35
CA MET A 84 -2.93 6.18 9.62
C MET A 84 -3.60 4.94 9.01
N ILE A 85 -3.26 4.59 7.76
CA ILE A 85 -3.78 3.38 7.11
C ILE A 85 -3.21 2.13 7.79
N GLY A 86 -1.91 2.12 8.12
CA GLY A 86 -1.26 1.03 8.81
C GLY A 86 -1.85 0.74 10.20
N THR A 87 -2.16 1.77 10.98
CA THR A 87 -2.75 1.60 12.33
C THR A 87 -4.24 1.28 12.30
N SER A 88 -4.97 1.69 11.26
CA SER A 88 -6.42 1.44 11.14
C SER A 88 -6.75 0.07 10.55
N VAL A 89 -6.08 -0.32 9.45
CA VAL A 89 -6.41 -1.55 8.69
C VAL A 89 -5.24 -2.52 8.55
N GLY A 90 -4.07 -2.17 9.08
CA GLY A 90 -2.85 -2.94 8.82
C GLY A 90 -2.81 -4.32 9.47
N MET A 91 -3.49 -4.50 10.61
CA MET A 91 -3.51 -5.78 11.34
C MET A 91 -4.33 -6.88 10.64
N ASN A 92 -5.29 -6.52 9.78
CA ASN A 92 -6.17 -7.52 9.14
C ASN A 92 -5.55 -8.17 7.89
N VAL A 93 -4.77 -7.41 7.10
CA VAL A 93 -4.31 -7.87 5.77
C VAL A 93 -2.88 -7.48 5.42
N GLY A 94 -2.13 -6.87 6.35
CA GLY A 94 -0.76 -6.41 6.14
C GLY A 94 -0.64 -5.18 5.20
N TYR A 95 -1.77 -4.52 4.92
CA TYR A 95 -1.91 -3.31 4.08
C TYR A 95 -1.05 -3.28 2.80
N PRO A 96 -1.13 -4.28 1.90
CA PRO A 96 -0.47 -4.20 0.60
C PRO A 96 -1.24 -3.22 -0.29
N ILE A 97 -0.97 -1.94 -0.08
CA ILE A 97 -1.51 -0.79 -0.81
C ILE A 97 -0.68 -0.47 -2.07
N ASN A 98 0.38 -1.24 -2.32
CA ASN A 98 1.33 -1.02 -3.39
C ASN A 98 1.80 -2.37 -3.96
N PRO A 99 1.61 -2.63 -5.26
CA PRO A 99 2.07 -3.86 -5.91
C PRO A 99 3.58 -4.10 -5.75
N ALA A 100 4.42 -3.05 -5.83
CA ALA A 100 5.87 -3.18 -5.72
C ALA A 100 6.32 -3.60 -4.31
N ARG A 101 5.59 -3.15 -3.28
CA ARG A 101 5.84 -3.50 -1.87
C ARG A 101 5.61 -4.99 -1.60
N ASP A 102 4.76 -5.64 -2.39
CA ASP A 102 4.47 -7.07 -2.25
C ASP A 102 5.27 -7.94 -3.24
N LEU A 103 5.34 -7.54 -4.51
CA LEU A 103 6.02 -8.31 -5.56
C LEU A 103 7.54 -8.35 -5.38
N GLY A 104 8.17 -7.24 -5.00
CA GLY A 104 9.63 -7.15 -4.84
C GLY A 104 10.18 -8.18 -3.82
N PRO A 105 9.70 -8.16 -2.56
CA PRO A 105 10.08 -9.17 -1.58
C PRO A 105 9.76 -10.61 -2.01
N ARG A 106 8.67 -10.85 -2.75
CA ARG A 106 8.35 -12.20 -3.27
C ARG A 106 9.35 -12.69 -4.31
N ILE A 107 9.75 -11.81 -5.23
CA ILE A 107 10.80 -12.13 -6.20
C ILE A 107 12.11 -12.40 -5.46
N PHE A 108 12.46 -11.57 -4.47
CA PHE A 108 13.65 -11.81 -3.64
C PHE A 108 13.61 -13.16 -2.92
N MET A 109 12.44 -13.58 -2.42
CA MET A 109 12.23 -14.91 -1.82
C MET A 109 12.55 -16.07 -2.77
N LEU A 110 12.37 -15.91 -4.08
CA LEU A 110 12.79 -16.94 -5.06
C LEU A 110 14.30 -17.20 -4.98
N PHE A 111 15.10 -16.14 -4.84
CA PHE A 111 16.55 -16.19 -4.88
C PHE A 111 17.20 -16.66 -3.57
N ILE A 112 16.58 -16.38 -2.42
CA ILE A 112 17.13 -16.75 -1.09
C ILE A 112 16.74 -18.16 -0.63
N GLY A 113 16.29 -19.03 -1.54
CA GLY A 113 16.02 -20.44 -1.27
C GLY A 113 14.62 -20.76 -0.74
N TYR A 114 13.69 -19.79 -0.72
CA TYR A 114 12.27 -20.07 -0.46
C TYR A 114 11.55 -20.70 -1.67
N GLY A 115 12.10 -20.50 -2.88
CA GLY A 115 11.55 -21.05 -4.12
C GLY A 115 10.13 -20.55 -4.41
N SER A 116 9.37 -21.31 -5.22
CA SER A 116 8.03 -20.91 -5.68
C SER A 116 6.97 -20.78 -4.58
N GLN A 117 7.28 -21.16 -3.33
CA GLN A 117 6.35 -21.10 -2.20
C GLN A 117 5.82 -19.67 -1.94
N ALA A 118 6.62 -18.65 -2.23
CA ALA A 118 6.22 -17.25 -2.14
C ALA A 118 5.05 -16.88 -3.08
N PHE A 119 4.85 -17.63 -4.15
CA PHE A 119 3.82 -17.42 -5.16
C PHE A 119 2.68 -18.42 -5.06
N THR A 120 2.93 -19.65 -4.62
CA THR A 120 1.91 -20.69 -4.49
C THR A 120 1.14 -20.64 -3.17
N TYR A 121 1.57 -19.81 -2.22
CA TYR A 121 0.92 -19.68 -0.91
C TYR A 121 -0.55 -19.26 -1.03
N HIS A 122 -1.43 -19.97 -0.30
CA HIS A 122 -2.87 -19.68 -0.16
C HIS A 122 -3.60 -19.55 -1.50
N ASP A 123 -3.49 -20.58 -2.35
CA ASP A 123 -4.10 -20.67 -3.69
C ASP A 123 -3.68 -19.52 -4.62
N TYR A 124 -2.37 -19.38 -4.80
CA TYR A 124 -1.79 -18.36 -5.67
C TYR A 124 -2.14 -16.93 -5.28
N TYR A 125 -2.17 -16.63 -3.98
CA TYR A 125 -2.62 -15.34 -3.46
C TYR A 125 -1.87 -14.09 -3.97
N PHE A 126 -0.67 -14.26 -4.53
CA PHE A 126 0.23 -13.19 -4.97
C PHE A 126 -0.40 -12.20 -5.96
N TRP A 127 -1.41 -12.61 -6.73
CA TRP A 127 -2.04 -11.71 -7.71
C TRP A 127 -2.97 -10.68 -7.07
N ILE A 128 -3.56 -10.97 -5.90
CA ILE A 128 -4.50 -10.06 -5.25
C ILE A 128 -3.82 -8.75 -4.82
N PRO A 129 -2.65 -8.78 -4.12
CA PRO A 129 -1.86 -7.58 -3.83
C PRO A 129 -1.38 -6.79 -5.06
N ILE A 130 -1.51 -7.33 -6.27
CA ILE A 130 -1.13 -6.65 -7.51
C ILE A 130 -2.36 -5.97 -8.12
N ILE A 131 -3.43 -6.74 -8.35
CA ILE A 131 -4.61 -6.25 -9.05
C ILE A 131 -5.49 -5.35 -8.18
N ALA A 132 -5.73 -5.72 -6.92
CA ALA A 132 -6.63 -4.96 -6.06
C ALA A 132 -6.15 -3.52 -5.80
N PRO A 133 -4.83 -3.26 -5.58
CA PRO A 133 -4.34 -1.90 -5.47
C PRO A 133 -4.48 -1.07 -6.74
N LEU A 134 -4.26 -1.66 -7.92
CA LEU A 134 -4.44 -0.96 -9.19
C LEU A 134 -5.89 -0.51 -9.38
N VAL A 135 -6.85 -1.38 -9.06
CA VAL A 135 -8.28 -1.04 -9.09
C VAL A 135 -8.60 0.07 -8.08
N GLY A 136 -8.11 -0.04 -6.85
CA GLY A 136 -8.30 0.99 -5.82
C GLY A 136 -7.72 2.35 -6.24
N ALA A 137 -6.55 2.37 -6.87
CA ALA A 137 -5.91 3.59 -7.36
C ALA A 137 -6.75 4.31 -8.44
N VAL A 138 -7.28 3.55 -9.41
CA VAL A 138 -8.16 4.11 -10.45
C VAL A 138 -9.43 4.68 -9.81
N LEU A 139 -10.09 3.92 -8.92
CA LEU A 139 -11.30 4.39 -8.23
C LEU A 139 -11.06 5.66 -7.42
N ALA A 140 -9.90 5.79 -6.78
CA ALA A 140 -9.52 6.98 -6.05
C ALA A 140 -9.33 8.20 -6.94
N ALA A 141 -8.67 8.04 -8.10
CA ALA A 141 -8.49 9.13 -9.05
C ALA A 141 -9.84 9.67 -9.54
N TRP A 142 -10.78 8.78 -9.88
CA TRP A 142 -12.14 9.15 -10.25
C TRP A 142 -12.89 9.84 -9.10
N THR A 143 -12.85 9.28 -7.90
CA THR A 143 -13.45 9.89 -6.71
C THR A 143 -12.88 11.29 -6.47
N TYR A 144 -11.56 11.43 -6.47
CA TYR A 144 -10.91 12.73 -6.32
C TYR A 144 -11.36 13.71 -7.41
N HIS A 145 -11.39 13.30 -8.67
CA HIS A 145 -11.79 14.16 -9.77
C HIS A 145 -13.25 14.63 -9.64
N LEU A 146 -14.17 13.72 -9.32
CA LEU A 146 -15.61 14.01 -9.21
C LEU A 146 -15.98 14.87 -8.01
N PHE A 147 -15.29 14.70 -6.87
CA PHE A 147 -15.66 15.40 -5.63
C PHE A 147 -14.82 16.66 -5.39
N ILE A 148 -13.56 16.68 -5.82
CA ILE A 148 -12.64 17.80 -5.56
C ILE A 148 -12.16 18.41 -6.87
N GLY A 149 -11.59 17.60 -7.76
CA GLY A 149 -10.85 18.08 -8.93
C GLY A 149 -11.67 18.91 -9.91
N CYS A 150 -12.97 18.63 -10.07
CA CYS A 150 -13.89 19.37 -10.93
C CYS A 150 -14.40 20.68 -10.30
N HIS A 151 -14.25 20.84 -8.98
CA HIS A 151 -14.70 22.03 -8.25
C HIS A 151 -13.58 23.06 -8.06
N ILE A 152 -12.33 22.73 -8.41
CA ILE A 152 -11.18 23.63 -8.30
C ILE A 152 -10.87 24.24 -9.68
N PRO A 153 -10.85 25.57 -9.82
CA PRO A 153 -10.52 26.22 -11.08
C PRO A 153 -9.07 25.92 -11.51
N ASP A 154 -8.87 25.72 -12.80
CA ASP A 154 -7.52 25.61 -13.34
C ASP A 154 -6.83 26.99 -13.36
N PRO A 155 -5.50 27.02 -13.12
CA PRO A 155 -4.75 28.26 -13.18
C PRO A 155 -4.85 28.83 -14.60
N LYS A 156 -5.05 30.15 -14.68
CA LYS A 156 -5.15 30.84 -15.97
C LYS A 156 -3.87 30.58 -16.77
N PRO A 157 -3.97 30.17 -18.04
CA PRO A 157 -2.78 30.02 -18.87
C PRO A 157 -2.05 31.36 -18.92
N VAL A 158 -0.74 31.34 -18.68
CA VAL A 158 0.11 32.52 -18.85
C VAL A 158 0.25 32.74 -20.36
N VAL A 159 -0.70 33.49 -20.93
CA VAL A 159 -0.58 33.98 -22.30
C VAL A 159 0.37 35.17 -22.23
N LEU A 160 1.67 34.89 -22.34
CA LEU A 160 2.67 35.94 -22.50
C LEU A 160 2.37 36.69 -23.80
N SER A 161 2.09 37.98 -23.68
CA SER A 161 2.14 38.85 -24.85
C SER A 161 3.57 38.82 -25.42
N MET A 162 3.71 38.99 -26.74
CA MET A 162 5.04 39.02 -27.37
C MET A 162 5.93 40.13 -26.81
N ASP A 163 5.34 41.17 -26.20
CA ASP A 163 6.06 42.27 -25.58
C ASP A 163 6.62 41.88 -24.20
N GLU A 164 5.87 41.14 -23.38
CA GLU A 164 6.36 40.60 -22.09
C GLU A 164 7.43 39.51 -22.30
N ALA A 165 7.27 38.67 -23.32
CA ALA A 165 8.27 37.66 -23.68
C ALA A 165 9.62 38.30 -24.08
N LYS A 166 9.57 39.43 -24.79
CA LYS A 166 10.77 40.21 -25.15
C LYS A 166 11.42 40.91 -23.95
N GLN A 167 10.65 41.26 -22.92
CA GLN A 167 11.18 41.86 -21.70
C GLN A 167 11.90 40.85 -20.79
N LEU A 168 11.45 39.59 -20.75
CA LEU A 168 12.09 38.54 -19.95
C LEU A 168 13.39 37.99 -20.57
N LEU A 169 13.60 38.19 -21.87
CA LEU A 169 14.77 37.72 -22.62
C LEU A 169 15.90 38.76 -22.73
N ARG A 170 15.75 39.92 -22.08
CA ARG A 170 16.78 40.96 -21.98
C ARG A 170 17.39 40.98 -20.59
#